data_AF-A0A6A3H0P0-F1
#
_entry.id   AF-A0A6A3H0P0-F1
#
_cell.length_a   1.000
_cell.length_b   1.000
_cell.length_c   1.000
_cell.angle_alpha   90.00
_cell.angle_beta   90.00
_cell.angle_gamma   90.00
#
_symmetry.space_group_name_H-M   'P 1'
#
loop_
_entity.id
_entity.type
_entity.pdbx_description
1 polymer ?
#
loop_
_entity_poly.entity_id
_entity_poly.type
_entity_poly.pdbx_seq_one_letter_code
_entity_poly.pdbx_strand_id
1 'polypeptide(L)'
;MDENAIIQSCPNLLELTLARELIEVQLDFREYRAAKTPIPMLTFSWSDVPKFAGYLSDPQNPLTKCVRRLRASLLRCCVPVADLRSGNAPSFPYYVNAVVKMLEKNERLEYLSVDSPYIRFVSDFKRFHLKPIHRQRKPLQVKCMLAFLSVLESRVPTEPTKKKKKNEKSEAVVGEIDQHVVANIFSFAAPPVLREV
;
A
#
# COMPACT_ATOMS: atom_id res chain seq x y z
N MET A 1 13.82 -17.39 15.23
CA MET A 1 14.65 -16.19 14.97
C MET A 1 13.82 -15.02 15.42
N ASP A 2 14.37 -14.08 16.21
CA ASP A 2 13.64 -12.88 16.61
C ASP A 2 13.78 -11.82 15.51
N GLU A 3 12.67 -11.53 14.83
CA GLU A 3 12.62 -10.56 13.74
C GLU A 3 12.99 -9.15 14.22
N ASN A 4 12.68 -8.82 15.48
CA ASN A 4 12.99 -7.51 16.06
C ASN A 4 14.49 -7.34 16.28
N ALA A 5 15.23 -8.42 16.57
CA ALA A 5 16.69 -8.37 16.70
C ALA A 5 17.36 -7.95 15.37
N ILE A 6 16.82 -8.38 14.22
CA ILE A 6 17.30 -7.97 12.89
C ILE A 6 17.06 -6.47 12.68
N ILE A 7 15.84 -6.01 12.98
CA ILE A 7 15.45 -4.60 12.81
C ILE A 7 16.32 -3.68 13.66
N GLN A 8 16.62 -4.08 14.91
CA GLN A 8 17.46 -3.32 15.84
C GLN A 8 18.94 -3.32 15.43
N SER A 9 19.44 -4.44 14.89
CA SER A 9 20.86 -4.56 14.50
C SER A 9 21.19 -3.87 13.16
N CYS A 10 20.18 -3.59 12.34
CA CYS A 10 20.35 -3.08 10.98
C CYS A 10 19.74 -1.67 10.82
N PRO A 11 20.46 -0.59 11.19
CA PRO A 11 19.92 0.79 11.18
C PRO A 11 19.59 1.32 9.77
N ASN A 12 20.19 0.74 8.71
CA ASN A 12 19.93 1.10 7.32
C ASN A 12 18.97 0.14 6.60
N LEU A 13 18.30 -0.76 7.35
CA LEU A 13 17.35 -1.71 6.77
C LEU A 13 16.21 -0.96 6.06
N LEU A 14 16.08 -1.19 4.76
CA LEU A 14 15.03 -0.62 3.91
C LEU A 14 13.90 -1.62 3.64
N GLU A 15 14.24 -2.89 3.46
CA GLU A 15 13.29 -3.96 3.18
C GLU A 15 13.71 -5.22 3.95
N LEU A 16 12.74 -6.02 4.36
CA LEU A 16 12.96 -7.31 5.02
C LEU A 16 11.95 -8.33 4.50
N THR A 17 12.45 -9.43 3.95
CA THR A 17 11.61 -10.56 3.55
C THR A 17 11.72 -11.65 4.61
N LEU A 18 10.57 -12.07 5.14
CA LEU A 18 10.46 -13.17 6.09
C LEU A 18 9.70 -14.30 5.39
N ALA A 19 10.29 -15.49 5.34
CA ALA A 19 9.70 -16.66 4.70
C ALA A 19 9.70 -17.86 5.65
N ARG A 20 8.53 -18.50 5.81
CA ARG A 20 8.35 -19.69 6.64
C ARG A 20 7.17 -20.50 6.14
N GLU A 21 7.46 -21.70 5.65
CA GLU A 21 6.52 -22.74 5.21
C GLU A 21 5.30 -22.26 4.41
N LEU A 22 4.32 -21.67 5.09
CA LEU A 22 3.03 -21.22 4.55
C LEU A 22 3.01 -19.76 4.16
N ILE A 23 3.89 -18.92 4.72
CA ILE A 23 3.85 -17.47 4.50
C ILE A 23 5.22 -16.98 4.06
N GLU A 24 5.21 -16.10 3.06
CA GLU A 24 6.31 -15.20 2.77
C GLU A 24 5.76 -13.78 2.79
N VAL A 25 6.40 -12.91 3.57
CA VAL A 25 6.03 -11.51 3.70
C VAL A 25 7.23 -10.63 3.39
N GLN A 26 7.02 -9.62 2.54
CA GLN A 26 7.97 -8.54 2.33
C GLN A 26 7.52 -7.28 3.07
N LEU A 27 8.37 -6.80 3.96
CA LEU A 27 8.23 -5.57 4.71
C LEU A 27 9.06 -4.46 4.04
N ASP A 28 8.48 -3.28 3.93
CA ASP A 28 9.12 -2.05 3.43
C ASP A 28 9.14 -1.00 4.54
N PHE A 29 10.34 -0.54 4.87
CA PHE A 29 10.61 0.44 5.93
C PHE A 29 11.04 1.80 5.39
N ARG A 30 11.01 2.01 4.07
CA ARG A 30 11.48 3.27 3.44
C ARG A 30 10.75 4.49 4.00
N GLU A 31 9.46 4.39 4.29
CA GLU A 31 8.68 5.48 4.90
C GLU A 31 9.24 5.88 6.27
N TYR A 32 9.58 4.91 7.13
CA TYR A 32 10.19 5.16 8.44
C TYR A 32 11.58 5.77 8.29
N ARG A 33 12.38 5.27 7.34
CA ARG A 33 13.74 5.80 7.09
C ARG A 33 13.72 7.21 6.53
N ALA A 34 12.82 7.51 5.59
CA ALA A 34 12.64 8.85 5.04
C ALA A 34 12.17 9.85 6.12
N ALA A 35 11.28 9.42 7.01
CA ALA A 35 10.80 10.22 8.13
C ALA A 35 11.79 10.32 9.30
N LYS A 36 12.92 9.60 9.26
CA LYS A 36 13.89 9.45 10.36
C LYS A 36 13.24 8.99 11.67
N THR A 37 12.18 8.19 11.57
CA THR A 37 11.47 7.62 12.72
C THR A 37 11.94 6.20 12.99
N PRO A 38 11.93 5.74 14.26
CA PRO A 38 12.28 4.36 14.57
C PRO A 38 11.25 3.40 13.96
N ILE A 39 11.73 2.26 13.43
CA ILE A 39 10.84 1.18 13.01
C ILE A 39 10.20 0.61 14.29
N PRO A 40 8.87 0.53 14.35
CA PRO A 40 8.17 -0.01 15.52
C PRO A 40 8.46 -1.49 15.70
N MET A 41 8.46 -1.95 16.96
CA MET A 41 8.57 -3.37 17.23
C MET A 41 7.41 -4.14 16.62
N LEU A 42 7.77 -5.21 15.94
CA LEU A 42 6.88 -6.12 15.24
C LEU A 42 6.44 -7.20 16.22
N THR A 43 5.29 -6.99 16.88
CA THR A 43 4.70 -7.94 17.82
C THR A 43 3.66 -8.81 17.12
N PHE A 44 4.09 -9.83 16.39
CA PHE A 44 3.15 -10.74 15.73
C PHE A 44 3.71 -12.16 15.52
N SER A 45 2.82 -13.14 15.66
CA SER A 45 3.07 -14.51 15.20
C SER A 45 2.59 -14.64 13.77
N TRP A 46 3.45 -14.39 12.80
CA TRP A 46 3.10 -14.41 11.36
C TRP A 46 3.02 -15.80 10.76
N SER A 47 3.42 -16.86 11.47
CA SER A 47 3.29 -18.23 10.95
C SER A 47 1.86 -18.76 10.93
N ASP A 48 0.93 -18.10 11.62
CA ASP A 48 -0.49 -18.46 11.67
C ASP A 48 -1.25 -17.55 10.70
N VAL A 49 -1.68 -18.10 9.55
CA VAL A 49 -2.33 -17.35 8.47
C VAL A 49 -3.55 -16.55 8.96
N PRO A 50 -4.54 -17.12 9.66
CA PRO A 50 -5.67 -16.38 10.21
C PRO A 50 -5.27 -15.24 11.15
N LYS A 51 -4.36 -15.49 12.10
CA LYS A 51 -3.91 -14.44 13.04
C LYS A 51 -3.18 -13.34 12.29
N PHE A 52 -2.31 -13.71 11.34
CA PHE A 52 -1.58 -12.76 10.51
C PHE A 52 -2.51 -11.90 9.66
N ALA A 53 -3.51 -12.51 9.01
CA ALA A 53 -4.56 -11.81 8.29
C ALA A 53 -5.34 -10.85 9.22
N GLY A 54 -5.59 -11.25 10.46
CA GLY A 54 -6.18 -10.40 11.50
C GLY A 54 -5.36 -9.14 11.77
N TYR A 55 -4.05 -9.26 11.96
CA TYR A 55 -3.16 -8.10 12.14
C TYR A 55 -3.18 -7.17 10.92
N LEU A 56 -3.12 -7.73 9.71
CA LEU A 56 -3.12 -6.97 8.46
C LEU A 56 -4.47 -6.30 8.13
N SER A 57 -5.54 -6.69 8.83
CA SER A 57 -6.85 -6.07 8.71
C SER A 57 -6.96 -4.75 9.47
N ASP A 58 -6.05 -4.49 10.42
CA ASP A 58 -6.05 -3.28 11.24
C ASP A 58 -5.15 -2.20 10.59
N PRO A 59 -5.71 -1.07 10.13
CA PRO A 59 -4.93 0.01 9.52
C PRO A 59 -4.02 0.74 10.51
N GLN A 60 -4.28 0.65 11.82
CA GLN A 60 -3.44 1.25 12.85
C GLN A 60 -2.24 0.38 13.20
N ASN A 61 -2.30 -0.91 12.88
CA ASN A 61 -1.21 -1.83 13.14
C ASN A 61 0.04 -1.43 12.32
N PRO A 62 1.20 -1.25 12.97
CA PRO A 62 2.43 -0.90 12.26
C PRO A 62 2.84 -1.90 11.18
N LEU A 63 2.56 -3.19 11.40
CA LEU A 63 2.81 -4.23 10.42
C LEU A 63 2.03 -3.96 9.12
N THR A 64 0.75 -3.61 9.21
CA THR A 64 -0.09 -3.28 8.04
C THR A 64 0.50 -2.16 7.20
N LYS A 65 1.21 -1.23 7.83
CA LYS A 65 1.89 -0.11 7.16
C LYS A 65 3.18 -0.56 6.45
N CYS A 66 3.86 -1.56 6.99
CA CYS A 66 5.12 -2.08 6.45
C CYS A 66 4.91 -3.16 5.38
N VAL A 67 3.85 -3.98 5.47
CA VAL A 67 3.66 -5.09 4.53
C VAL A 67 3.39 -4.59 3.13
N ARG A 68 4.30 -4.95 2.22
CA ARG A 68 4.21 -4.66 0.79
C ARG A 68 3.70 -5.85 -0.01
N ARG A 69 4.29 -7.03 0.22
CA ARG A 69 3.94 -8.26 -0.48
C ARG A 69 3.62 -9.36 0.50
N LEU A 70 2.63 -10.16 0.16
CA LEU A 70 2.25 -11.36 0.90
C LEU A 70 2.11 -12.52 -0.09
N ARG A 71 2.77 -13.62 0.20
CA ARG A 71 2.50 -14.91 -0.42
C ARG A 71 2.04 -15.88 0.65
N ALA A 72 0.91 -16.54 0.42
CA ALA A 72 0.32 -17.52 1.31
C ALA A 72 0.17 -18.86 0.59
N SER A 73 0.91 -19.88 1.01
CA SER A 73 0.74 -21.25 0.57
C SER A 73 -0.28 -21.97 1.45
N LEU A 74 -1.50 -22.10 0.93
CA LEU A 74 -2.58 -22.84 1.60
C LEU A 74 -2.53 -24.35 1.30
N LEU A 75 -1.63 -24.77 0.39
CA LEU A 75 -1.41 -26.19 0.06
C LEU A 75 -1.01 -27.05 1.26
N ARG A 76 -0.34 -26.44 2.24
CA ARG A 76 0.26 -27.12 3.39
C ARG A 76 -0.33 -26.65 4.71
N CYS A 77 -1.54 -26.06 4.74
CA CYS A 77 -2.17 -25.63 5.98
C CYS A 77 -2.25 -26.80 6.98
N CYS A 78 -1.27 -26.90 7.86
CA CYS A 78 -1.20 -27.88 8.92
C CYS A 78 -2.20 -27.45 9.99
N VAL A 79 -3.20 -28.28 10.21
CA VAL A 79 -4.11 -28.10 11.33
C VAL A 79 -3.35 -28.48 12.60
N PRO A 80 -3.33 -27.65 13.65
CA PRO A 80 -2.76 -28.02 14.94
C PRO A 80 -3.34 -29.36 15.41
N VAL A 81 -2.50 -30.25 15.92
CA VAL A 81 -2.93 -31.60 16.36
C VAL A 81 -4.03 -31.53 17.43
N ALA A 82 -4.04 -30.48 18.25
CA ALA A 82 -5.10 -30.23 19.23
C ALA A 82 -6.47 -29.98 18.57
N ASP A 83 -6.50 -29.26 17.45
CA ASP A 83 -7.73 -28.94 16.71
C ASP A 83 -8.23 -30.16 15.93
N LEU A 84 -7.31 -30.99 15.40
CA LEU A 84 -7.65 -32.29 14.80
C LEU A 84 -8.30 -33.23 15.83
N ARG A 85 -7.74 -33.30 17.04
CA ARG A 85 -8.25 -34.18 18.11
C ARG A 85 -9.57 -33.72 18.70
N SER A 86 -9.83 -32.41 18.73
CA SER A 86 -11.09 -31.85 19.23
C SER A 86 -12.21 -31.84 18.19
N GLY A 87 -11.94 -32.26 16.95
CA GLY A 87 -12.90 -32.19 15.84
C GLY A 87 -13.16 -30.76 15.34
N ASN A 88 -12.45 -29.76 15.88
CA ASN A 88 -12.60 -28.34 15.56
C ASN A 88 -11.59 -27.87 14.49
N ALA A 89 -10.97 -28.81 13.78
CA ALA A 89 -10.03 -28.54 12.71
C ALA A 89 -10.59 -27.49 11.73
N PRO A 90 -10.00 -26.28 11.63
CA PRO A 90 -10.43 -25.31 10.66
C PRO A 90 -10.37 -25.89 9.25
N SER A 91 -11.50 -25.82 8.55
CA SER A 91 -11.60 -26.27 7.16
C SER A 91 -10.80 -25.33 6.24
N PHE A 92 -10.38 -25.80 5.08
CA PHE A 92 -9.69 -24.94 4.09
C PHE A 92 -10.41 -23.59 3.82
N PRO A 93 -11.75 -23.53 3.69
CA PRO A 93 -12.49 -22.26 3.61
C PRO A 93 -12.22 -21.27 4.75
N TYR A 94 -11.88 -21.73 5.95
CA TYR A 94 -11.55 -20.86 7.08
C TYR A 94 -10.33 -20.00 6.79
N TYR A 95 -9.25 -20.60 6.27
CA TYR A 95 -8.02 -19.91 5.90
C TYR A 95 -8.25 -18.94 4.74
N VAL A 96 -8.97 -19.38 3.71
CA VAL A 96 -9.35 -18.52 2.57
C VAL A 96 -10.14 -17.31 3.07
N ASN A 97 -11.18 -17.54 3.87
CA ASN A 97 -12.03 -16.47 4.40
C ASN A 97 -11.25 -15.47 5.25
N ALA A 98 -10.23 -15.92 6.00
CA ALA A 98 -9.39 -15.01 6.77
C ALA A 98 -8.61 -14.05 5.85
N VAL A 99 -7.97 -14.57 4.80
CA VAL A 99 -7.22 -13.73 3.83
C VAL A 99 -8.19 -12.82 3.05
N VAL A 100 -9.35 -13.34 2.65
CA VAL A 100 -10.37 -12.55 1.94
C VAL A 100 -10.90 -11.40 2.82
N LYS A 101 -11.27 -11.66 4.08
CA LYS A 101 -11.71 -10.61 5.03
C LYS A 101 -10.63 -9.58 5.30
N MET A 102 -9.36 -10.00 5.29
CA MET A 102 -8.24 -9.07 5.37
C MET A 102 -8.19 -8.16 4.15
N LEU A 103 -8.33 -8.68 2.93
CA LEU A 103 -8.32 -7.86 1.70
C LEU A 103 -9.47 -6.85 1.62
N GLU A 104 -10.59 -7.11 2.30
CA GLU A 104 -11.74 -6.19 2.39
C GLU A 104 -11.41 -4.94 3.21
N LYS A 105 -10.51 -5.06 4.19
CA LYS A 105 -10.14 -3.97 5.11
C LYS A 105 -8.77 -3.39 4.85
N ASN A 106 -7.88 -4.20 4.29
CA ASN A 106 -6.52 -3.80 4.02
C ASN A 106 -6.49 -2.91 2.79
N GLU A 107 -6.00 -1.69 2.96
CA GLU A 107 -5.86 -0.70 1.88
C GLU A 107 -4.41 -0.50 1.44
N ARG A 108 -3.44 -1.31 1.90
CA ARG A 108 -2.00 -1.04 1.68
C ARG A 108 -1.24 -2.14 0.95
N LEU A 109 -1.71 -3.38 1.06
CA LEU A 109 -1.08 -4.54 0.43
C LEU A 109 -1.07 -4.38 -1.08
N GLU A 110 0.13 -4.35 -1.66
CA GLU A 110 0.37 -4.12 -3.09
C GLU A 110 0.32 -5.42 -3.88
N TYR A 111 0.84 -6.50 -3.32
CA TYR A 111 0.90 -7.79 -3.99
C TYR A 111 0.43 -8.90 -3.05
N LEU A 112 -0.50 -9.72 -3.52
CA LEU A 112 -0.90 -10.97 -2.90
C LEU A 112 -0.66 -12.13 -3.88
N SER A 113 -0.08 -13.22 -3.40
CA SER A 113 -0.08 -14.51 -4.09
C SER A 113 -0.65 -15.56 -3.15
N VAL A 114 -1.60 -16.38 -3.63
CA VAL A 114 -2.19 -17.46 -2.84
C VAL A 114 -2.05 -18.77 -3.60
N ASP A 115 -1.23 -19.68 -3.08
CA ASP A 115 -1.12 -21.03 -3.61
C ASP A 115 -2.23 -21.89 -2.97
N SER A 116 -3.21 -22.31 -3.77
CA SER A 116 -4.37 -23.09 -3.34
C SER A 116 -4.53 -24.33 -4.23
N PRO A 117 -4.84 -25.53 -3.68
CA PRO A 117 -5.17 -26.69 -4.49
C PRO A 117 -6.58 -26.59 -5.10
N TYR A 118 -7.41 -25.66 -4.65
CA TYR A 118 -8.80 -25.52 -5.05
C TYR A 118 -9.02 -24.27 -5.88
N ILE A 119 -9.29 -24.46 -7.18
CA ILE A 119 -9.53 -23.39 -8.15
C ILE A 119 -10.78 -22.55 -7.83
N ARG A 120 -11.76 -23.12 -7.10
CA ARG A 120 -13.03 -22.45 -6.78
C ARG A 120 -12.89 -21.14 -6.00
N PHE A 121 -11.78 -20.95 -5.28
CA PHE A 121 -11.54 -19.75 -4.48
C PHE A 121 -10.80 -18.64 -5.25
N VAL A 122 -10.37 -18.91 -6.49
CA VAL A 122 -9.64 -17.92 -7.32
C VAL A 122 -10.49 -16.67 -7.54
N SER A 123 -11.80 -16.81 -7.76
CA SER A 123 -12.73 -15.68 -7.92
C SER A 123 -12.80 -14.79 -6.68
N ASP A 124 -12.72 -15.38 -5.48
CA ASP A 124 -12.82 -14.65 -4.21
C ASP A 124 -11.63 -13.70 -4.01
N PHE A 125 -10.47 -14.07 -4.55
CA PHE A 125 -9.26 -13.25 -4.55
C PHE A 125 -9.21 -12.28 -5.73
N LYS A 126 -9.54 -12.74 -6.95
CA LYS A 126 -9.48 -11.92 -8.18
C LYS A 126 -10.35 -10.67 -8.12
N ARG A 127 -11.44 -10.65 -7.34
CA ARG A 127 -12.25 -9.43 -7.15
C ARG A 127 -11.48 -8.28 -6.47
N PHE A 128 -10.31 -8.54 -5.89
CA PHE A 128 -9.42 -7.53 -5.31
C PHE A 128 -8.24 -7.16 -6.23
N HIS A 129 -8.08 -7.86 -7.36
CA HIS A 129 -7.09 -7.55 -8.38
C HIS A 129 -7.42 -6.17 -8.99
N LEU A 130 -6.39 -5.36 -9.22
CA LEU A 130 -6.45 -3.98 -9.70
C LEU A 130 -7.25 -3.00 -8.82
N LYS A 131 -7.53 -3.34 -7.56
CA LYS A 131 -8.11 -2.35 -6.63
C LYS A 131 -7.07 -1.29 -6.26
N PRO A 132 -7.42 0.01 -6.29
CA PRO A 132 -6.56 1.08 -5.79
C PRO A 132 -6.18 0.88 -4.32
N ILE A 133 -4.94 1.20 -3.96
CA ILE A 133 -4.45 1.13 -2.57
C ILE A 133 -3.97 2.50 -2.05
N HIS A 134 -4.06 2.69 -0.75
CA HIS A 134 -3.58 3.84 0.02
C HIS A 134 -2.06 3.74 0.23
N ARG A 135 -1.30 3.86 -0.86
CA ARG A 135 0.16 3.99 -0.87
C ARG A 135 0.57 5.24 -1.63
N GLN A 136 1.81 5.67 -1.44
CA GLN A 136 2.42 6.71 -2.27
C GLN A 136 2.15 6.42 -3.75
N ARG A 137 1.41 7.33 -4.38
CA ARG A 137 1.04 7.25 -5.78
C ARG A 137 2.30 7.32 -6.64
N LYS A 138 2.28 6.66 -7.79
CA LYS A 138 3.41 6.80 -8.74
C LYS A 138 3.51 8.27 -9.12
N PRO A 139 4.70 8.91 -9.06
CA PRO A 139 4.83 10.32 -9.40
C PRO A 139 4.16 10.64 -10.73
N LEU A 140 3.43 11.76 -10.78
CA LEU A 140 2.80 12.22 -12.01
C LEU A 140 3.87 12.34 -13.10
N GLN A 141 3.53 11.97 -14.33
CA GLN A 141 4.50 12.05 -15.43
C GLN A 141 5.00 13.49 -15.60
N VAL A 142 6.31 13.66 -15.80
CA VAL A 142 6.96 14.98 -15.94
C VAL A 142 6.27 15.83 -17.02
N LYS A 143 5.85 15.22 -18.13
CA LYS A 143 5.11 15.91 -19.21
C LYS A 143 3.81 16.55 -18.70
N CYS A 144 3.06 15.87 -17.84
CA CYS A 144 1.82 16.40 -17.25
C CYS A 144 2.13 17.52 -16.25
N MET A 145 3.18 17.38 -15.45
CA MET A 145 3.64 18.44 -14.54
C MET A 145 4.03 19.71 -15.33
N LEU A 146 4.83 19.55 -16.39
CA LEU A 146 5.26 20.66 -17.26
C LEU A 146 4.08 21.34 -17.96
N ALA A 147 3.13 20.55 -18.49
CA ALA A 147 1.94 21.11 -19.11
C ALA A 147 1.10 21.95 -18.13
N PHE A 148 0.96 21.47 -16.87
CA PHE A 148 0.27 22.22 -15.83
C PHE A 148 1.00 23.52 -15.48
N LEU A 149 2.32 23.47 -15.28
CA LEU A 149 3.13 24.66 -14.97
C LEU A 149 3.10 25.69 -16.09
N SER A 150 3.16 25.27 -17.36
CA SER A 150 3.09 26.17 -18.52
C SER A 150 1.78 26.97 -18.57
N VAL A 151 0.65 26.38 -18.16
CA VAL A 151 -0.64 27.07 -18.07
C VAL A 151 -0.68 28.07 -16.91
N LEU A 152 0.03 27.79 -15.81
CA LEU A 152 0.16 28.73 -14.70
C LEU A 152 1.03 29.93 -15.08
N GLU A 153 2.16 29.69 -15.76
CA GLU A 153 3.06 30.74 -16.24
C GLU A 153 2.40 31.65 -17.28
N SER A 154 1.59 31.11 -18.19
CA SER A 154 0.89 31.91 -19.21
C SER A 154 -0.16 32.86 -18.64
N ARG A 155 -0.55 32.68 -17.36
CA ARG A 155 -1.54 33.50 -16.66
C ARG A 155 -0.89 34.61 -15.82
N VAL A 156 0.43 34.60 -15.69
CA VAL A 156 1.18 35.68 -15.05
C VAL A 156 1.25 36.86 -16.04
N PRO A 157 0.73 38.05 -15.71
CA PRO A 157 0.81 39.19 -16.60
C PRO A 157 2.27 39.62 -16.75
N THR A 158 2.88 39.36 -17.90
CA THR A 158 4.09 40.09 -18.31
C THR A 158 3.71 41.56 -18.56
N GLU A 159 4.55 42.46 -18.05
CA GLU A 159 4.54 43.92 -18.15
C GLU A 159 3.70 44.58 -19.28
N PRO A 160 3.12 45.77 -19.03
CA PRO A 160 2.09 46.36 -19.88
C PRO A 160 2.67 46.95 -21.17
N THR A 161 2.71 46.17 -22.26
CA THR A 161 2.84 46.76 -23.60
C THR A 161 1.54 47.47 -23.99
N LYS A 162 1.66 48.79 -24.14
CA LYS A 162 0.59 49.75 -24.43
C LYS A 162 -0.26 49.33 -25.65
N LYS A 163 -1.59 49.44 -25.45
CA LYS A 163 -2.72 49.53 -26.42
C LYS A 163 -3.31 48.22 -26.98
N LYS A 164 -4.47 47.80 -26.45
CA LYS A 164 -5.82 47.99 -27.09
C LYS A 164 -6.98 47.39 -26.26
N LYS A 165 -8.06 48.18 -26.21
CA LYS A 165 -9.50 48.01 -25.90
C LYS A 165 -10.09 46.65 -25.44
N LYS A 166 -10.92 46.77 -24.36
CA LYS A 166 -12.22 46.10 -24.01
C LYS A 166 -12.36 44.64 -24.49
N ASN A 167 -12.50 43.65 -23.61
CA ASN A 167 -13.71 43.34 -22.85
C ASN A 167 -13.42 42.11 -21.95
N GLU A 168 -14.34 41.84 -21.01
CA GLU A 168 -14.47 40.63 -20.17
C GLU A 168 -13.64 40.58 -18.88
N LYS A 169 -14.41 40.49 -17.79
CA LYS A 169 -13.98 40.20 -16.43
C LYS A 169 -13.31 38.83 -16.40
N SER A 170 -12.01 38.78 -16.65
CA SER A 170 -11.19 37.70 -16.10
C SER A 170 -10.84 38.12 -14.69
N GLU A 171 -11.51 37.51 -13.71
CA GLU A 171 -11.06 37.53 -12.32
C GLU A 171 -9.61 37.05 -12.29
N ALA A 172 -8.68 37.99 -12.22
CA ALA A 172 -7.26 37.73 -12.03
C ALA A 172 -7.05 37.28 -10.58
N VAL A 173 -7.50 36.06 -10.27
CA VAL A 173 -7.28 35.40 -8.98
C VAL A 173 -6.27 34.29 -9.21
N VAL A 174 -5.06 34.65 -9.58
CA VAL A 174 -3.91 33.75 -9.38
C VAL A 174 -2.75 34.63 -8.91
N GLY A 175 -2.85 35.06 -7.66
CA GLY A 175 -1.63 35.35 -6.89
C GLY A 175 -0.76 34.09 -6.85
N GLU A 176 0.56 34.26 -6.70
CA GLU A 176 1.55 33.18 -6.64
C GLU A 176 0.99 31.92 -5.98
N ILE A 177 0.71 30.88 -6.78
CA ILE A 177 0.23 29.62 -6.23
C ILE A 177 1.40 29.02 -5.45
N ASP A 178 1.19 28.82 -4.15
CA ASP A 178 2.18 28.22 -3.25
C ASP A 178 2.68 26.89 -3.82
N GLN A 179 4.01 26.68 -3.78
CA GLN A 179 4.66 25.45 -4.24
C GLN A 179 4.09 24.19 -3.58
N HIS A 180 3.62 24.27 -2.34
CA HIS A 180 2.97 23.19 -1.60
C HIS A 180 1.60 22.85 -2.19
N VAL A 181 0.86 23.85 -2.67
CA VAL A 181 -0.42 23.64 -3.36
C VAL A 181 -0.17 22.91 -4.68
N VAL A 182 0.83 23.34 -5.46
CA VAL A 182 1.22 22.66 -6.71
C VAL A 182 1.67 21.22 -6.45
N ALA A 183 2.51 20.99 -5.43
CA ALA A 183 2.94 19.65 -5.03
C ALA A 183 1.76 18.76 -4.64
N ASN A 184 0.78 19.29 -3.91
CA ASN A 184 -0.44 18.58 -3.54
C ASN A 184 -1.30 18.23 -4.76
N ILE A 185 -1.43 19.15 -5.74
CA ILE A 185 -2.14 18.88 -6.99
C ILE A 185 -1.47 17.72 -7.74
N PHE A 186 -0.15 17.73 -7.87
CA PHE A 186 0.57 16.65 -8.55
C PHE A 186 0.46 15.31 -7.81
N SER A 187 0.57 15.33 -6.49
CA SER A 187 0.36 14.14 -5.65
C SER A 187 -1.07 13.60 -5.80
N PHE A 188 -2.07 14.47 -5.92
CA PHE A 188 -3.46 14.09 -6.10
C PHE A 188 -3.80 13.65 -7.54
N ALA A 189 -3.13 14.19 -8.56
CA ALA A 189 -3.31 13.82 -9.95
C ALA A 189 -2.55 12.53 -10.31
N ALA A 190 -1.55 12.15 -9.51
CA ALA A 190 -0.77 10.94 -9.70
C ALA A 190 -1.65 9.68 -9.73
N PRO A 191 -1.41 8.74 -10.66
CA PRO A 191 -2.17 7.49 -10.73
C PRO A 191 -2.06 6.69 -9.43
N PRO A 192 -3.17 6.09 -8.95
CA PRO A 192 -3.13 5.21 -7.79
C PRO A 192 -2.28 3.97 -8.08
N VAL A 193 -1.65 3.44 -7.04
CA VAL A 193 -1.06 2.10 -7.10
C VAL A 193 -2.20 1.10 -7.09
N LEU A 194 -2.16 0.13 -8.01
CA LEU A 194 -3.17 -0.91 -8.13
C LEU A 194 -2.63 -2.19 -7.52
N ARG A 195 -3.45 -2.86 -6.69
CA ARG A 195 -3.12 -4.16 -6.10
C ARG A 195 -3.01 -5.23 -7.18
N GLU A 196 -2.00 -6.06 -7.09
CA GLU A 196 -1.88 -7.31 -7.82
C GLU A 196 -2.25 -8.48 -6.89
N VAL A 197 -3.08 -9.38 -7.40
CA VAL A 197 -3.57 -10.61 -6.74
C VAL A 197 -3.49 -11.75 -7.73
#